data_AF-A0A9E2UJV2-F1
#
_entry.id   AF-A0A9E2UJV2-F1
#
_cell.length_a   1.000
_cell.length_b   1.000
_cell.length_c   1.000
_cell.angle_alpha   90.00
_cell.angle_beta   90.00
_cell.angle_gamma   90.00
#
_symmetry.space_group_name_H-M   'P 1'
#
loop_
_entity.id
_entity.type
_entity.pdbx_description
1 polymer ?
#
loop_
_entity_poly.entity_id
_entity_poly.type
_entity_poly.pdbx_seq_one_letter_code
_entity_poly.pdbx_strand_id
1 'polypeptide(L)'
;MNTGKSCLIVGLALALPLASAYADDASYCAALGASYRKYVGAVQADASAATAISQCLAGNTTAGIAGLEKVLTNSKVNLPARH
;
A
#
# COMPACT_ATOMS: atom_id res chain seq x y z
N MET A 1 26.69 44.43 -33.53
CA MET A 1 26.95 44.10 -32.11
C MET A 1 25.76 43.26 -31.64
N ASN A 2 25.65 41.95 -31.89
CA ASN A 2 26.25 40.76 -31.25
C ASN A 2 26.56 40.83 -29.74
N THR A 3 25.68 40.24 -28.90
CA THR A 3 25.93 39.43 -27.66
C THR A 3 24.56 39.24 -26.96
N GLY A 4 24.02 38.08 -26.61
CA GLY A 4 24.55 36.72 -26.43
C GLY A 4 24.50 36.33 -24.95
N LYS A 5 23.45 35.65 -24.49
CA LYS A 5 23.49 34.62 -23.43
C LYS A 5 22.09 34.04 -23.12
N SER A 6 21.88 32.81 -23.56
CA SER A 6 20.99 31.84 -22.92
C SER A 6 21.46 31.55 -21.49
N CYS A 7 20.51 31.30 -20.58
CA CYS A 7 20.59 30.44 -19.38
C CYS A 7 19.32 30.73 -18.54
N LEU A 8 18.52 29.81 -18.00
CA LEU A 8 18.50 28.36 -17.84
C LEU A 8 17.01 28.00 -17.63
N ILE A 9 16.44 27.16 -18.46
CA ILE A 9 16.13 25.75 -18.15
C ILE A 9 15.40 25.56 -16.81
N VAL A 10 14.08 25.41 -16.98
CA VAL A 10 13.21 24.37 -16.39
C VAL A 10 13.17 24.31 -14.87
N GLY A 11 12.02 24.76 -14.34
CA GLY A 11 11.56 24.37 -13.02
C GLY A 11 11.59 22.85 -12.90
N LEU A 12 12.60 22.36 -12.19
CA LEU A 12 12.70 20.96 -11.78
C LEU A 12 11.55 20.73 -10.81
N ALA A 13 10.43 20.24 -11.33
CA ALA A 13 9.35 19.72 -10.53
C ALA A 13 9.94 18.75 -9.52
N LEU A 14 9.73 19.03 -8.23
CA LEU A 14 9.95 18.11 -7.13
C LEU A 14 9.06 16.88 -7.37
N ALA A 15 9.55 15.92 -8.15
CA ALA A 15 9.00 14.57 -8.18
C ALA A 15 9.35 13.93 -6.84
N LEU A 16 8.46 14.10 -5.87
CA LEU A 16 8.49 13.39 -4.60
C LEU A 16 8.55 11.87 -4.87
N PRO A 17 9.21 11.09 -4.01
CA PRO A 17 9.33 9.65 -4.16
C PRO A 17 8.01 8.98 -3.77
N LEU A 18 7.00 9.04 -4.66
CA LEU A 18 5.76 8.28 -4.51
C LEU A 18 6.02 6.75 -4.58
N ALA A 19 7.17 6.35 -5.09
CA ALA A 19 7.55 4.94 -5.21
C ALA A 19 7.84 4.25 -3.87
N SER A 20 8.38 4.97 -2.88
CA SER A 20 8.78 4.37 -1.60
C SER A 20 7.59 4.04 -0.70
N ALA A 21 6.56 4.90 -0.67
CA ALA A 21 5.33 4.62 0.07
C ALA A 21 4.56 3.44 -0.54
N TYR A 22 4.53 3.35 -1.88
CA TYR A 22 3.83 2.28 -2.59
C TYR A 22 4.42 0.89 -2.34
N ALA A 23 5.76 0.80 -2.31
CA ALA A 23 6.46 -0.45 -1.99
C ALA A 23 6.22 -0.87 -0.53
N ASP A 24 6.21 0.10 0.38
CA ASP A 24 5.90 -0.12 1.80
C ASP A 24 4.47 -0.65 1.98
N ASP A 25 3.50 0.03 1.37
CA ASP A 25 2.09 -0.36 1.40
C ASP A 25 1.86 -1.75 0.81
N ALA A 26 2.53 -2.09 -0.28
CA ALA A 26 2.43 -3.42 -0.89
C ALA A 26 2.97 -4.50 0.06
N SER A 27 4.11 -4.25 0.70
CA SER A 27 4.70 -5.18 1.68
C SER A 27 3.81 -5.35 2.91
N TYR A 28 3.26 -4.25 3.42
CA TYR A 28 2.36 -4.24 4.56
C TYR A 28 1.06 -4.97 4.23
N CYS A 29 0.51 -4.78 3.04
CA CYS A 29 -0.67 -5.51 2.64
C CYS A 29 -0.41 -7.01 2.49
N ALA A 30 0.74 -7.41 1.96
CA ALA A 30 1.12 -8.83 1.92
C ALA A 30 1.20 -9.43 3.34
N ALA A 31 1.77 -8.69 4.30
CA ALA A 31 1.82 -9.10 5.70
C ALA A 31 0.43 -9.25 6.32
N LEU A 32 -0.47 -8.29 6.10
CA LEU A 32 -1.86 -8.36 6.55
C LEU A 32 -2.60 -9.56 5.94
N GLY A 33 -2.42 -9.81 4.64
CA GLY A 33 -3.02 -10.96 3.96
C GLY A 33 -2.51 -12.31 4.50
N ALA A 34 -1.22 -12.38 4.87
CA ALA A 34 -0.65 -13.53 5.55
C ALA A 34 -1.25 -13.74 6.94
N SER A 35 -1.37 -12.67 7.74
CA SER A 35 -2.04 -12.71 9.05
C SER A 35 -3.49 -13.16 8.93
N TYR A 36 -4.24 -12.65 7.95
CA TYR A 36 -5.61 -13.08 7.71
C TYR A 36 -5.68 -14.59 7.45
N ARG A 37 -4.87 -15.11 6.52
CA ARG A 37 -4.85 -16.55 6.22
C ARG A 37 -4.49 -17.40 7.43
N LYS A 38 -3.54 -16.92 8.26
CA LYS A 38 -3.04 -17.64 9.43
C LYS A 38 -4.05 -17.70 10.57
N TYR A 39 -4.72 -16.58 10.86
CA TYR A 39 -5.51 -16.45 12.10
C TYR A 39 -7.02 -16.47 11.88
N VAL A 40 -7.50 -16.08 10.70
CA VAL A 40 -8.94 -15.95 10.40
C VAL A 40 -9.36 -16.92 9.29
N GLY A 41 -8.68 -16.87 8.15
CA GLY A 41 -9.06 -17.60 6.93
C GLY A 41 -9.08 -19.13 7.06
N ALA A 42 -8.35 -19.68 8.04
CA ALA A 42 -8.37 -21.12 8.34
C ALA A 42 -9.65 -21.56 9.07
N VAL A 43 -10.31 -20.64 9.77
CA VAL A 43 -11.51 -20.91 10.58
C VAL A 43 -12.76 -20.40 9.87
N GLN A 44 -12.66 -19.24 9.22
CA GLN A 44 -13.77 -18.58 8.55
C GLN A 44 -13.29 -17.91 7.26
N ALA A 45 -13.95 -18.26 6.16
CA ALA A 45 -13.84 -17.50 4.93
C ALA A 45 -14.60 -16.17 5.06
N ASP A 46 -13.92 -15.07 4.75
CA ASP A 46 -14.48 -13.73 4.74
C ASP A 46 -14.34 -13.09 3.35
N ALA A 47 -15.49 -12.77 2.73
CA ALA A 47 -15.52 -12.19 1.39
C ALA A 47 -14.93 -10.78 1.34
N SER A 48 -15.00 -10.02 2.45
CA SER A 48 -14.40 -8.69 2.54
C SER A 48 -12.88 -8.81 2.56
N ALA A 49 -12.34 -9.78 3.30
CA ALA A 49 -10.91 -10.06 3.28
C ALA A 49 -10.42 -10.53 1.90
N ALA A 50 -11.18 -11.39 1.21
CA ALA A 50 -10.84 -11.81 -0.15
C ALA A 50 -10.79 -10.62 -1.13
N THR A 51 -11.77 -9.71 -1.02
CA THR A 51 -11.81 -8.47 -1.81
C THR A 51 -10.61 -7.58 -1.49
N ALA A 52 -10.29 -7.40 -0.21
CA ALA A 52 -9.16 -6.59 0.24
C ALA A 52 -7.80 -7.13 -0.25
N ILE A 53 -7.62 -8.46 -0.22
CA ILE A 53 -6.45 -9.12 -0.81
C ILE A 53 -6.37 -8.84 -2.31
N SER A 54 -7.49 -8.94 -3.04
CA SER A 54 -7.53 -8.64 -4.48
C SER A 54 -7.17 -7.18 -4.77
N GLN A 55 -7.61 -6.23 -3.94
CA GLN A 55 -7.26 -4.81 -4.09
C GLN A 55 -5.75 -4.60 -3.94
N CYS A 56 -5.11 -5.28 -2.99
CA CYS A 56 -3.66 -5.20 -2.84
C CYS A 56 -2.89 -5.78 -4.02
N LEU A 57 -3.35 -6.90 -4.58
CA LEU A 57 -2.75 -7.47 -5.79
C LEU A 57 -2.94 -6.55 -7.01
N ALA A 58 -4.02 -5.76 -7.04
CA ALA A 58 -4.29 -4.78 -8.09
C ALA A 58 -3.53 -3.44 -7.89
N GLY A 59 -2.70 -3.33 -6.85
CA GLY A 59 -1.98 -2.09 -6.51
C GLY A 59 -2.82 -1.06 -5.75
N ASN A 60 -4.12 -1.30 -5.52
CA ASN A 60 -4.94 -0.49 -4.64
C ASN A 60 -4.70 -0.85 -3.18
N THR A 61 -3.46 -0.63 -2.74
CA THR A 61 -2.96 -0.99 -1.41
C THR A 61 -3.70 -0.24 -0.31
N THR A 62 -4.04 1.04 -0.50
CA THR A 62 -4.80 1.83 0.48
C THR A 62 -6.14 1.17 0.84
N ALA A 63 -6.93 0.78 -0.16
CA ALA A 63 -8.23 0.15 0.08
C ALA A 63 -8.07 -1.27 0.65
N GLY A 64 -7.10 -2.05 0.16
CA GLY A 64 -6.89 -3.41 0.63
C GLY A 64 -6.31 -3.47 2.05
N ILE A 65 -5.40 -2.56 2.42
CA ILE A 65 -4.89 -2.41 3.78
C ILE A 65 -6.04 -2.11 4.74
N ALA A 66 -6.83 -1.06 4.46
CA ALA A 66 -7.94 -0.67 5.33
C ALA A 66 -8.97 -1.81 5.52
N GLY A 67 -9.23 -2.57 4.46
CA GLY A 67 -10.11 -3.74 4.52
C GLY A 67 -9.55 -4.86 5.41
N LEU A 68 -8.28 -5.22 5.23
CA LEU A 68 -7.65 -6.28 6.01
C LEU A 68 -7.44 -5.90 7.47
N GLU A 69 -7.04 -4.67 7.77
CA GLU A 69 -6.91 -4.17 9.14
C GLU A 69 -8.25 -4.24 9.87
N LYS A 70 -9.36 -3.87 9.20
CA LYS A 70 -10.70 -3.97 9.77
C LYS A 70 -11.09 -5.41 10.08
N VAL A 71 -10.88 -6.34 9.16
CA VAL A 71 -11.20 -7.76 9.37
C VAL A 71 -10.39 -8.32 10.53
N LEU A 72 -9.07 -8.13 10.50
CA LEU A 72 -8.17 -8.63 11.55
C LEU A 72 -8.49 -8.04 12.93
N THR A 73 -8.76 -6.73 12.99
CA THR A 73 -9.14 -6.07 14.24
C THR A 73 -10.49 -6.57 14.78
N ASN A 74 -11.47 -6.79 13.90
CA ASN A 74 -12.76 -7.36 14.29
C ASN A 74 -12.59 -8.80 14.85
N SER A 75 -11.70 -9.57 14.24
CA SER A 75 -11.28 -10.90 14.72
C SER A 75 -10.31 -10.87 15.91
N LYS A 76 -10.02 -9.69 16.49
CA LYS A 76 -9.10 -9.50 17.63
C LYS A 76 -7.67 -10.02 17.38
N VAL A 77 -7.25 -10.04 16.12
CA VAL A 77 -5.88 -10.40 15.71
C VAL A 77 -4.99 -9.16 15.82
N ASN A 78 -3.82 -9.32 16.42
CA ASN A 78 -2.84 -8.23 16.49
C ASN A 78 -2.30 -7.93 15.09
N LEU A 79 -2.29 -6.65 14.70
CA LEU A 79 -1.83 -6.24 13.39
C LEU A 79 -0.29 -6.27 13.32
N PRO A 80 0.29 -6.62 12.15
CA PRO A 80 1.72 -6.43 11.92
C PRO A 80 2.08 -4.94 12.04
N ALA A 81 3.34 -4.64 12.37
CA ALA A 81 3.81 -3.26 12.37
C ALA A 81 3.85 -2.72 10.93
N ARG A 82 3.44 -1.46 10.76
CA ARG A 82 3.83 -0.65 9.59
C ARG A 82 5.25 -0.17 9.87
N HIS A 83 6.16 -0.52 8.98
CA HIS A 83 7.59 -0.28 9.10
C HIS A 83 7.91 1.23 9.08
#